data_AF-A0AAD3T5Z9-F1
#
_entry.id   AF-A0AAD3T5Z9-F1
#
_cell.length_a   1.000
_cell.length_b   1.000
_cell.length_c   1.000
_cell.angle_alpha   90.00
_cell.angle_beta   90.00
_cell.angle_gamma   90.00
#
_symmetry.space_group_name_H-M   'P 1'
#
loop_
_entity.id
_entity.type
_entity.pdbx_description
1 polymer ?
#
loop_
_entity_poly.entity_id
_entity_poly.type
_entity_poly.pdbx_seq_one_letter_code
_entity_poly.pdbx_strand_id
1 'polypeptide(L)'
;MIRSCLPHFLEIHKTMLLQMQIPKRINYRLIQSLHHSKVGIQAPTFGRETDDPFYVDVPKPRRRKSDRKPYPTPMKVLIRKAREEKELRKAHPCRLLEHPPDDDLLIHELISVAYQVYRTRESLLVGIPKLIQFIPVLRCRFCFEVHTGPVGHQIRTCNGPKSGLRRAMHVWRKGDVQDVIHFPKCYHNYDRVGKPRAVHNERYTVQCIPAVVELCIQAGVDLV
;
A
#
# COMPACT_ATOMS: atom_id res chain seq x y z
N MET A 1 -19.60 -49.88 -1.32
CA MET A 1 -19.33 -49.46 0.06
C MET A 1 -18.72 -48.06 0.04
N ILE A 2 -19.55 -47.02 -0.03
CA ILE A 2 -19.14 -45.60 -0.06
C ILE A 2 -19.89 -44.90 1.07
N ARG A 3 -19.44 -45.07 2.31
CA ARG A 3 -19.90 -44.31 3.49
C ARG A 3 -18.86 -44.43 4.62
N SER A 4 -17.79 -43.62 4.58
CA SER A 4 -16.93 -43.42 5.77
C SER A 4 -16.04 -42.17 5.80
N CYS A 5 -16.10 -41.24 4.83
CA CYS A 5 -15.23 -40.05 4.83
C CYS A 5 -15.94 -38.70 5.06
N LEU A 6 -17.18 -38.69 5.57
CA LEU A 6 -17.87 -37.44 5.94
C LEU A 6 -17.49 -36.82 7.32
N PRO A 7 -17.05 -37.55 8.36
CA PRO A 7 -16.86 -36.91 9.67
C PRO A 7 -15.57 -36.07 9.74
N HIS A 8 -14.51 -36.42 9.00
CA HIS A 8 -13.23 -35.71 9.06
C HIS A 8 -13.25 -34.34 8.33
N PHE A 9 -14.14 -34.16 7.35
CA PHE A 9 -14.25 -32.89 6.61
C PHE A 9 -15.03 -31.82 7.41
N LEU A 10 -16.00 -32.24 8.23
CA LEU A 10 -16.75 -31.34 9.12
C LEU A 10 -15.91 -30.84 10.30
N GLU A 11 -14.95 -31.64 10.77
CA GLU A 11 -14.12 -31.33 11.93
C GLU A 11 -13.06 -30.28 11.61
N ILE A 12 -12.45 -30.35 10.42
CA ILE A 12 -11.53 -29.32 9.90
C ILE A 12 -12.25 -27.97 9.71
N HIS A 13 -13.51 -28.00 9.28
CA HIS A 13 -14.31 -26.79 9.09
C HIS A 13 -14.69 -26.12 10.42
N LYS A 14 -14.90 -26.91 11.49
CA LYS A 14 -15.16 -26.39 12.85
C LYS A 14 -13.90 -25.80 13.48
N THR A 15 -12.72 -26.39 13.27
CA THR A 15 -11.45 -25.83 13.76
C THR A 15 -11.04 -24.52 13.06
N MET A 16 -11.32 -24.37 11.76
CA MET A 16 -11.09 -23.09 11.06
C MET A 16 -12.04 -21.98 11.54
N LEU A 17 -13.29 -22.29 11.88
CA LEU A 17 -14.26 -21.30 12.35
C LEU A 17 -14.00 -20.82 13.78
N LEU A 18 -13.41 -21.67 14.63
CA LEU A 18 -13.08 -21.33 16.03
C LEU A 18 -11.82 -20.47 16.21
N GLN A 19 -10.92 -20.42 15.22
CA GLN A 19 -9.74 -19.52 15.24
C GLN A 19 -9.99 -18.16 14.57
N MET A 20 -11.20 -17.91 14.05
CA MET A 20 -11.59 -16.65 13.40
C MET A 20 -12.25 -15.63 14.36
N GLN A 21 -12.15 -15.83 15.68
CA GLN A 21 -12.53 -14.79 16.66
C GLN A 21 -11.43 -13.72 16.75
N ILE A 22 -11.36 -12.90 15.71
CA ILE A 22 -10.50 -11.72 15.61
C ILE A 22 -11.13 -10.59 16.45
N PRO A 23 -10.35 -9.86 17.28
CA PRO A 23 -10.83 -8.65 17.95
C PRO A 23 -11.29 -7.60 16.92
N LYS A 24 -12.49 -7.07 17.17
CA LYS A 24 -13.13 -6.05 16.33
C LYS A 24 -12.31 -4.76 16.32
N ARG A 25 -12.25 -4.15 15.13
CA ARG A 25 -11.74 -2.81 14.78
C ARG A 25 -10.23 -2.62 14.77
N ILE A 26 -9.64 -2.90 13.61
CA ILE A 26 -8.57 -2.05 13.06
C ILE A 26 -9.12 -1.43 11.78
N ASN A 27 -9.43 -0.13 11.84
CA ASN A 27 -9.86 0.65 10.68
C ASN A 27 -8.65 0.87 9.76
N TYR A 28 -8.46 0.00 8.77
CA TYR A 28 -7.57 0.28 7.64
C TYR A 28 -8.32 1.18 6.65
N ARG A 29 -8.21 2.50 6.81
CA ARG A 29 -8.37 3.40 5.66
C ARG A 29 -7.03 3.48 4.97
N LEU A 30 -6.76 2.56 4.05
CA LEU A 30 -5.59 2.64 3.17
C LEU A 30 -6.02 2.84 1.72
N ILE A 31 -5.73 4.07 1.28
CA ILE A 31 -5.46 4.55 -0.08
C ILE A 31 -6.62 4.45 -1.07
N GLN A 32 -7.43 5.50 -1.02
CA GLN A 32 -8.16 6.00 -2.18
C GLN A 32 -7.13 6.35 -3.25
N SER A 33 -7.13 5.59 -4.34
CA SER A 33 -6.29 5.83 -5.51
C SER A 33 -6.43 7.28 -5.99
N LEU A 34 -5.29 7.97 -6.11
CA LEU A 34 -5.14 9.20 -6.89
C LEU A 34 -5.51 8.88 -8.34
N HIS A 35 -6.80 8.95 -8.67
CA HIS A 35 -7.23 9.21 -10.02
C HIS A 35 -6.74 10.61 -10.37
N HIS A 36 -5.59 10.69 -11.05
CA HIS A 36 -5.28 11.83 -11.89
C HIS A 36 -6.28 11.80 -13.05
N SER A 37 -7.50 12.27 -12.79
CA SER A 37 -8.31 12.86 -13.84
C SER A 37 -7.44 13.95 -14.45
N LYS A 38 -6.99 13.77 -15.70
CA LYS A 38 -6.57 14.88 -16.55
C LYS A 38 -7.80 15.77 -16.77
N VAL A 39 -8.20 16.51 -15.74
CA VAL A 39 -8.86 17.79 -15.93
C VAL A 39 -7.76 18.63 -16.55
N GLY A 40 -7.92 18.97 -17.83
CA GLY A 40 -7.02 19.91 -18.47
C GLY A 40 -6.89 21.11 -17.57
N ILE A 41 -5.68 21.37 -17.08
CA ILE A 41 -5.37 22.63 -16.43
C ILE A 41 -5.43 23.65 -17.55
N GLN A 42 -6.62 24.16 -17.84
CA GLN A 42 -6.72 25.51 -18.34
C GLN A 42 -6.06 26.35 -17.24
N ALA A 43 -4.93 26.95 -17.56
CA ALA A 43 -4.29 27.91 -16.68
C ALA A 43 -5.40 28.89 -16.23
N PRO A 44 -5.66 29.05 -14.92
CA PRO A 44 -6.65 30.01 -14.49
C PRO A 44 -6.16 31.37 -14.99
N THR A 45 -6.94 31.98 -15.88
CA THR A 45 -6.79 33.37 -16.24
C THR A 45 -6.76 34.15 -14.93
N PHE A 46 -5.60 34.73 -14.60
CA PHE A 46 -5.44 35.62 -13.45
C PHE A 46 -6.38 36.81 -13.64
N GLY A 47 -7.59 36.73 -13.08
CA GLY A 47 -8.62 37.73 -13.28
C GLY A 47 -9.84 37.47 -12.41
N ARG A 48 -10.01 38.38 -11.43
CA ARG A 48 -11.13 38.57 -10.49
C ARG A 48 -11.25 37.61 -9.29
N GLU A 49 -11.16 38.24 -8.12
CA GLU A 49 -11.40 37.70 -6.79
C GLU A 49 -12.74 36.97 -6.71
N THR A 50 -12.67 35.68 -6.41
CA THR A 50 -13.72 34.98 -5.68
C THR A 50 -13.11 34.62 -4.34
N ASP A 51 -13.45 35.40 -3.32
CA ASP A 51 -13.08 35.09 -1.95
C ASP A 51 -13.86 33.84 -1.54
N ASP A 52 -13.15 32.73 -1.35
CA ASP A 52 -13.70 31.51 -0.78
C ASP A 52 -14.10 31.81 0.69
N PRO A 53 -15.40 31.85 1.02
CA PRO A 53 -15.87 32.30 2.34
C PRO A 53 -15.44 31.36 3.48
N PHE A 54 -14.97 30.15 3.17
CA PHE A 54 -14.54 29.18 4.18
C PHE A 54 -13.09 29.37 4.66
N TYR A 55 -12.29 30.21 4.00
CA TYR A 55 -10.86 30.41 4.30
C TYR A 55 -10.48 31.88 4.44
N VAL A 56 -11.38 32.71 4.97
CA VAL A 56 -11.12 34.13 5.27
C VAL A 56 -10.02 34.32 6.32
N ASP A 57 -9.91 33.38 7.26
CA ASP A 57 -8.96 33.45 8.39
C ASP A 57 -7.55 32.98 8.01
N VAL A 58 -7.38 32.31 6.87
CA VAL A 58 -6.07 31.81 6.44
C VAL A 58 -5.30 32.94 5.76
N PRO A 59 -4.12 33.34 6.29
CA PRO A 59 -3.33 34.39 5.66
C PRO A 59 -2.98 34.00 4.23
N LYS A 60 -3.46 34.79 3.26
CA LYS A 60 -3.18 34.56 1.84
C LYS A 60 -1.66 34.67 1.60
N PRO A 61 -1.04 33.75 0.84
CA PRO A 61 0.35 33.88 0.44
C PRO A 61 0.57 35.24 -0.21
N ARG A 62 1.60 35.97 0.22
CA ARG A 62 1.86 37.32 -0.31
C ARG A 62 2.08 37.23 -1.83
N ARG A 63 1.32 38.06 -2.58
CA ARG A 63 1.23 37.99 -4.05
C ARG A 63 2.58 38.29 -4.71
N ARG A 64 3.31 39.29 -4.24
CA ARG A 64 4.63 39.66 -4.79
C ARG A 64 5.75 38.97 -4.01
N LYS A 65 6.83 38.61 -4.72
CA LYS A 65 8.01 38.00 -4.10
C LYS A 65 8.69 38.95 -3.10
N SER A 66 8.69 40.26 -3.38
CA SER A 66 9.19 41.33 -2.49
C SER A 66 8.51 41.35 -1.13
N ASP A 67 7.23 40.99 -1.12
CA ASP A 67 6.43 41.05 0.09
C ASP A 67 6.78 39.84 0.98
N ARG A 68 7.33 38.75 0.43
CA ARG A 68 7.71 37.58 1.24
C ARG A 68 8.83 37.95 2.20
N LYS A 69 8.66 37.55 3.47
CA LYS A 69 9.71 37.70 4.47
C LYS A 69 10.99 37.00 3.94
N PRO A 70 12.15 37.68 3.95
CA PRO A 70 13.42 37.04 3.62
C PRO A 70 13.65 35.82 4.51
N TYR A 71 14.36 34.81 4.00
CA TYR A 71 14.73 33.66 4.81
C TYR A 71 15.61 34.11 5.99
N PRO A 72 15.38 33.61 7.21
CA PRO A 72 16.23 33.89 8.37
C PRO A 72 17.70 33.53 8.13
N THR A 73 17.94 32.47 7.35
CA THR A 73 19.28 32.11 6.84
C THR A 73 19.34 32.41 5.34
N PRO A 74 20.37 33.12 4.85
CA PRO A 74 20.50 33.43 3.42
C PRO A 74 20.44 32.16 2.55
N MET A 75 19.70 32.21 1.44
CA MET A 75 19.47 31.06 0.56
C MET A 75 20.77 30.38 0.11
N LYS A 76 21.83 31.14 -0.18
CA LYS A 76 23.14 30.59 -0.57
C LYS A 76 23.77 29.73 0.53
N VAL A 77 23.59 30.12 1.79
CA VAL A 77 24.08 29.36 2.95
C VAL A 77 23.30 28.07 3.10
N LEU A 78 21.98 28.11 2.93
CA LEU A 78 21.13 26.91 2.95
C LEU A 78 21.53 25.93 1.84
N ILE A 79 21.73 26.43 0.61
CA ILE A 79 22.16 25.62 -0.53
C ILE A 79 23.54 25.01 -0.27
N ARG A 80 24.49 25.79 0.28
CA ARG A 80 25.83 25.29 0.62
C ARG A 80 25.76 24.18 1.66
N LYS A 81 25.05 24.40 2.78
CA LYS A 81 24.84 23.38 3.82
C LYS A 81 24.21 22.11 3.27
N ALA A 82 23.19 22.24 2.41
CA ALA A 82 22.54 21.09 1.78
C ALA A 82 23.47 20.31 0.83
N ARG A 83 24.39 21.00 0.13
CA ARG A 83 25.42 20.35 -0.70
C ARG A 83 26.44 19.62 0.16
N GLU A 84 26.97 20.26 1.20
CA GLU A 84 27.91 19.66 2.15
C GLU A 84 27.29 18.42 2.81
N GLU A 85 26.05 18.51 3.28
CA GLU A 85 25.33 17.37 3.87
C GLU A 85 25.12 16.24 2.86
N LYS A 86 24.84 16.56 1.59
CA LYS A 86 24.72 15.55 0.53
C LYS A 86 26.05 14.85 0.25
N GLU A 87 27.16 15.59 0.21
CA GLU A 87 28.50 14.99 0.04
C GLU A 87 28.90 14.16 1.28
N LEU A 88 28.59 14.62 2.49
CA LEU A 88 28.77 13.85 3.73
C LEU A 88 28.00 12.54 3.69
N ARG A 89 26.73 12.55 3.25
CA ARG A 89 25.90 11.35 3.07
C ARG A 89 26.41 10.42 1.96
N LYS A 90 27.10 10.93 0.94
CA LYS A 90 27.76 10.10 -0.08
C LYS A 90 29.03 9.45 0.45
N ALA A 91 29.83 10.21 1.19
CA ALA A 91 31.08 9.72 1.80
C ALA A 91 30.80 8.71 2.93
N HIS A 92 29.66 8.87 3.62
CA HIS A 92 29.23 8.01 4.72
C HIS A 92 27.83 7.46 4.38
N PRO A 93 27.75 6.48 3.45
CA PRO A 93 26.47 5.96 2.95
C PRO A 93 25.63 5.30 4.05
N CYS A 94 26.27 4.84 5.13
CA CYS A 94 25.62 4.29 6.30
C CYS A 94 25.92 5.19 7.50
N ARG A 95 24.89 5.77 8.12
CA ARG A 95 25.01 6.22 9.51
C ARG A 95 25.01 4.94 10.34
N LEU A 96 26.19 4.38 10.60
CA LEU A 96 26.31 3.30 11.57
C LEU A 96 25.71 3.81 12.87
N LEU A 97 24.74 3.09 13.43
CA LEU A 97 24.41 3.28 14.84
C LEU A 97 25.71 2.98 15.59
N GLU A 98 26.29 3.98 16.25
CA GLU A 98 27.54 3.79 16.98
C GLU A 98 27.38 2.72 18.07
N HIS A 99 26.16 2.56 18.58
CA HIS A 99 25.78 1.54 19.55
C HIS A 99 24.42 0.95 19.13
N PRO A 100 24.39 -0.08 18.26
CA PRO A 100 23.16 -0.83 18.04
C PRO A 100 22.78 -1.57 19.34
N PRO A 101 21.48 -1.70 19.67
CA PRO A 101 21.03 -2.61 20.72
C PRO A 101 21.53 -4.04 20.45
N ASP A 102 21.76 -4.83 21.51
CA ASP A 102 22.19 -6.23 21.40
C ASP A 102 21.14 -7.12 20.72
N ASP A 103 19.86 -6.78 20.88
CA ASP A 103 18.78 -7.33 20.08
C ASP A 103 18.84 -6.64 18.71
N ASP A 104 18.86 -7.40 17.60
CA ASP A 104 19.03 -6.98 16.18
C ASP A 104 17.96 -5.96 15.63
N LEU A 105 17.50 -5.02 16.45
CA LEU A 105 16.33 -4.17 16.31
C LEU A 105 15.03 -4.98 16.09
N LEU A 106 15.03 -6.26 16.45
CA LEU A 106 13.88 -7.13 16.29
C LEU A 106 12.93 -7.04 17.49
N ILE A 107 11.63 -7.04 17.20
CA ILE A 107 10.60 -7.22 18.22
C ILE A 107 10.29 -8.71 18.26
N HIS A 108 10.81 -9.42 19.27
CA HIS A 108 10.72 -10.89 19.34
C HIS A 108 9.28 -11.44 19.24
N GLU A 109 8.29 -10.73 19.78
CA GLU A 109 6.88 -11.13 19.68
C GLU A 109 6.38 -11.18 18.22
N LEU A 110 6.91 -10.30 17.35
CA LEU A 110 6.53 -10.23 15.94
C LEU A 110 7.15 -11.33 15.09
N ILE A 111 8.24 -11.98 15.54
CA ILE A 111 8.92 -13.04 14.78
C ILE A 111 7.92 -14.18 14.51
N SER A 112 7.22 -14.63 15.55
CA SER A 112 6.23 -15.72 15.43
C SER A 112 5.10 -15.38 14.46
N VAL A 113 4.58 -14.15 14.54
CA VAL A 113 3.53 -13.62 13.68
C VAL A 113 4.03 -13.51 12.24
N ALA A 114 5.26 -13.06 12.03
CA ALA A 114 5.85 -12.92 10.71
C ALA A 114 5.98 -14.27 9.99
N TYR A 115 6.45 -15.31 10.68
CA TYR A 115 6.47 -16.67 10.13
C TYR A 115 5.06 -17.19 9.82
N GLN A 116 4.08 -16.90 10.68
CA GLN A 116 2.69 -17.28 10.42
C GLN A 116 2.13 -16.57 9.18
N VAL A 117 2.34 -15.26 9.04
CA VAL A 117 1.91 -14.48 7.88
C VAL A 117 2.57 -14.98 6.60
N TYR A 118 3.88 -15.27 6.65
CA TYR A 118 4.62 -15.82 5.50
C TYR A 118 4.03 -17.15 5.03
N ARG A 119 3.86 -18.14 5.94
CA ARG A 119 3.27 -19.45 5.61
C ARG A 119 1.81 -19.35 5.15
N THR A 120 1.04 -18.46 5.78
CA THR A 120 -0.36 -18.23 5.40
C THR A 120 -0.44 -17.66 4.00
N ARG A 121 0.47 -16.74 3.64
CA ARG A 121 0.56 -16.19 2.29
C ARG A 121 0.84 -17.29 1.25
N GLU A 122 1.75 -18.21 1.52
CA GLU A 122 2.01 -19.35 0.62
C GLU A 122 0.75 -20.22 0.45
N SER A 123 0.07 -20.50 1.55
CA SER A 123 -1.19 -21.24 1.55
C SER A 123 -2.27 -20.54 0.71
N LEU A 124 -2.37 -19.20 0.77
CA LEU A 124 -3.28 -18.41 -0.07
C LEU A 124 -2.90 -18.48 -1.56
N LEU A 125 -1.61 -18.37 -1.87
CA LEU A 125 -1.10 -18.46 -3.25
C LEU A 125 -1.41 -19.82 -3.89
N VAL A 126 -1.37 -20.90 -3.11
CA VAL A 126 -1.71 -22.26 -3.58
C VAL A 126 -3.22 -22.50 -3.57
N GLY A 127 -3.93 -21.99 -2.57
CA GLY A 127 -5.35 -22.28 -2.34
C GLY A 127 -6.29 -21.51 -3.26
N ILE A 128 -6.06 -20.21 -3.46
CA ILE A 128 -6.98 -19.37 -4.23
C ILE A 128 -7.10 -19.79 -5.70
N PRO A 129 -6.03 -20.14 -6.43
CA PRO A 129 -6.15 -20.64 -7.80
C PRO A 129 -7.04 -21.89 -7.89
N LYS A 130 -6.98 -22.78 -6.89
CA LYS A 130 -7.84 -23.96 -6.81
C LYS A 130 -9.30 -23.58 -6.52
N LEU A 131 -9.53 -22.67 -5.59
CA LEU A 131 -10.88 -22.21 -5.23
C LEU A 131 -11.60 -21.52 -6.39
N ILE A 132 -10.90 -20.69 -7.16
CA ILE A 132 -11.49 -19.96 -8.31
C ILE A 132 -11.98 -20.91 -9.42
N GLN A 133 -11.47 -22.15 -9.48
CA GLN A 133 -11.97 -23.16 -10.41
C GLN A 133 -13.39 -23.62 -10.06
N PHE A 134 -13.76 -23.59 -8.77
CA PHE A 134 -15.05 -24.08 -8.27
C PHE A 134 -16.01 -22.95 -7.89
N ILE A 135 -15.47 -21.81 -7.45
CA ILE A 135 -16.24 -20.65 -7.00
C ILE A 135 -16.08 -19.56 -8.05
N PRO A 136 -17.14 -19.23 -8.81
CA PRO A 136 -17.07 -18.16 -9.79
C PRO A 136 -16.75 -16.83 -9.12
N VAL A 137 -15.72 -16.16 -9.62
CA VAL A 137 -15.34 -14.81 -9.19
C VAL A 137 -15.57 -13.86 -10.35
N LEU A 138 -16.22 -12.75 -10.07
CA LEU A 138 -16.44 -11.66 -11.00
C LEU A 138 -15.71 -10.41 -10.52
N ARG A 139 -15.06 -9.72 -11.43
CA ARG A 139 -14.38 -8.44 -11.18
C ARG A 139 -15.08 -7.35 -11.96
N CYS A 140 -15.28 -6.18 -11.35
CA CYS A 140 -15.75 -5.02 -12.11
C CYS A 140 -14.64 -4.52 -13.05
N ARG A 141 -14.98 -4.24 -14.31
CA ARG A 141 -14.04 -3.70 -15.30
C ARG A 141 -13.50 -2.31 -14.95
N PHE A 142 -14.24 -1.54 -14.15
CA PHE A 142 -13.97 -0.11 -13.94
C PHE A 142 -13.47 0.24 -12.53
N CYS A 143 -13.68 -0.62 -11.54
CA CYS A 143 -13.22 -0.40 -10.17
C CYS A 143 -12.59 -1.68 -9.59
N PHE A 144 -12.16 -1.59 -8.33
CA PHE A 144 -11.51 -2.71 -7.63
C PHE A 144 -12.47 -3.70 -6.98
N GLU A 145 -13.77 -3.58 -7.26
CA GLU A 145 -14.81 -4.41 -6.63
C GLU A 145 -14.83 -5.83 -7.22
N VAL A 146 -14.88 -6.80 -6.31
CA VAL A 146 -14.91 -8.23 -6.61
C VAL A 146 -16.20 -8.80 -6.02
N HIS A 147 -16.88 -9.61 -6.82
CA HIS A 147 -18.07 -10.34 -6.43
C HIS A 147 -17.81 -11.84 -6.50
N THR A 148 -18.27 -12.57 -5.49
CA THR A 148 -18.19 -14.02 -5.42
C THR A 148 -19.55 -14.61 -5.73
N GLY A 149 -19.68 -15.30 -6.85
CA GLY A 149 -20.94 -15.84 -7.35
C GLY A 149 -21.03 -15.83 -8.88
N PRO A 150 -21.93 -16.63 -9.47
CA PRO A 150 -22.08 -16.74 -10.91
C PRO A 150 -22.67 -15.47 -11.55
N VAL A 151 -23.43 -14.69 -10.79
CA VAL A 151 -24.13 -13.48 -11.26
C VAL A 151 -23.80 -12.31 -10.36
N GLY A 152 -23.17 -11.28 -10.92
CA GLY A 152 -22.79 -10.08 -10.18
C GLY A 152 -24.01 -9.30 -9.71
N HIS A 153 -23.86 -8.59 -8.58
CA HIS A 153 -24.96 -7.81 -8.01
C HIS A 153 -25.29 -6.56 -8.84
N GLN A 154 -26.49 -6.01 -8.59
CA GLN A 154 -27.02 -4.81 -9.25
C GLN A 154 -26.92 -3.54 -8.40
N ILE A 155 -26.23 -3.61 -7.25
CA ILE A 155 -25.99 -2.45 -6.37
C ILE A 155 -25.21 -1.36 -7.13
N ARG A 156 -25.71 -0.12 -7.08
CA ARG A 156 -25.18 1.06 -7.80
C ARG A 156 -24.06 1.77 -7.05
N THR A 157 -22.96 1.06 -6.79
CA THR A 157 -21.81 1.54 -6.00
C THR A 157 -20.51 1.65 -6.81
N CYS A 158 -20.57 1.55 -8.14
CA CYS A 158 -19.39 1.61 -8.97
C CYS A 158 -18.76 3.01 -8.97
N ASN A 159 -17.59 3.13 -8.35
CA ASN A 159 -16.78 4.36 -8.33
C ASN A 159 -15.75 4.44 -9.47
N GLY A 160 -15.86 3.56 -10.47
CA GLY A 160 -14.95 3.53 -11.61
C GLY A 160 -15.15 4.68 -12.60
N PRO A 161 -14.25 4.85 -13.59
CA PRO A 161 -14.36 5.89 -14.60
C PRO A 161 -15.74 5.93 -15.29
N LYS A 162 -16.21 7.14 -15.57
CA LYS A 162 -17.52 7.40 -16.21
C LYS A 162 -18.70 6.73 -15.47
N SER A 163 -18.62 6.61 -14.14
CA SER A 163 -19.69 6.01 -13.31
C SER A 163 -21.03 6.71 -13.48
N GLY A 164 -21.05 8.05 -13.57
CA GLY A 164 -22.27 8.83 -13.79
C GLY A 164 -23.03 8.41 -15.06
N LEU A 165 -22.33 8.22 -16.18
CA LEU A 165 -22.93 7.75 -17.44
C LEU A 165 -23.49 6.32 -17.33
N ARG A 166 -22.88 5.50 -16.48
CA ARG A 166 -23.29 4.12 -16.20
C ARG A 166 -24.24 4.00 -15.01
N ARG A 167 -24.77 5.11 -14.49
CA ARG A 167 -25.64 5.15 -13.30
C ARG A 167 -25.06 4.40 -12.09
N ALA A 168 -23.74 4.49 -11.91
CA ALA A 168 -22.95 3.77 -10.92
C ALA A 168 -23.13 2.23 -10.92
N MET A 169 -23.62 1.64 -12.01
CA MET A 169 -23.71 0.19 -12.17
C MET A 169 -22.35 -0.44 -12.41
N HIS A 170 -22.13 -1.65 -11.90
CA HIS A 170 -20.95 -2.44 -12.22
C HIS A 170 -21.06 -3.11 -13.59
N VAL A 171 -19.91 -3.29 -14.23
CA VAL A 171 -19.79 -4.11 -15.44
C VAL A 171 -18.87 -5.26 -15.11
N TRP A 172 -19.48 -6.42 -14.91
CA TRP A 172 -18.81 -7.63 -14.44
C TRP A 172 -18.09 -8.34 -15.59
N ARG A 173 -16.88 -8.81 -15.30
CA ARG A 173 -16.13 -9.75 -16.13
C ARG A 173 -15.67 -10.92 -15.26
N LYS A 174 -15.27 -12.03 -15.88
CA LYS A 174 -14.59 -13.13 -15.16
C LYS A 174 -13.35 -12.58 -14.44
N GLY A 175 -13.27 -12.81 -13.14
CA GLY A 175 -12.13 -12.44 -12.32
C GLY A 175 -11.03 -13.50 -12.37
N ASP A 176 -9.80 -13.06 -12.10
CA ASP A 176 -8.61 -13.92 -11.99
C ASP A 176 -8.04 -13.91 -10.56
N VAL A 177 -7.04 -14.75 -10.29
CA VAL A 177 -6.33 -14.84 -8.99
C VAL A 177 -5.84 -13.46 -8.54
N GLN A 178 -5.28 -12.67 -9.46
CA GLN A 178 -4.77 -11.33 -9.17
C GLN A 178 -5.86 -10.30 -8.83
N ASP A 179 -7.11 -10.56 -9.22
CA ASP A 179 -8.24 -9.70 -8.90
C ASP A 179 -8.71 -9.92 -7.45
N VAL A 180 -8.51 -11.14 -6.91
CA VAL A 180 -8.86 -11.53 -5.53
C VAL A 180 -7.74 -11.20 -4.56
N ILE A 181 -6.51 -11.60 -4.90
CA ILE A 181 -5.32 -11.31 -4.10
C ILE A 181 -4.29 -10.56 -4.92
N HIS A 182 -3.96 -9.37 -4.45
CA HIS A 182 -2.87 -8.57 -5.00
C HIS A 182 -1.89 -8.23 -3.89
N PHE A 183 -0.62 -8.58 -4.08
CA PHE A 183 0.45 -8.16 -3.18
C PHE A 183 1.20 -6.98 -3.79
N PRO A 184 1.09 -5.77 -3.20
CA PRO A 184 1.92 -4.64 -3.61
C PRO A 184 3.40 -5.02 -3.55
N LYS A 185 4.19 -4.59 -4.54
CA LYS A 185 5.64 -4.81 -4.55
C LYS A 185 6.36 -3.61 -3.94
N CYS A 186 7.45 -3.87 -3.23
CA CYS A 186 8.38 -2.86 -2.74
C CYS A 186 9.82 -3.28 -3.02
N TYR A 187 10.74 -2.31 -2.98
CA TYR A 187 12.16 -2.61 -3.02
C TYR A 187 12.58 -3.31 -1.74
N HIS A 188 13.38 -4.37 -1.87
CA HIS A 188 13.97 -5.05 -0.73
C HIS A 188 15.02 -4.15 -0.06
N ASN A 189 14.95 -4.02 1.26
CA ASN A 189 15.89 -3.20 2.01
C ASN A 189 16.96 -4.08 2.68
N TYR A 190 18.12 -4.20 2.01
CA TYR A 190 19.24 -5.01 2.49
C TYR A 190 19.88 -4.48 3.79
N ASP A 191 19.92 -3.16 3.98
CA ASP A 191 20.55 -2.52 5.14
C ASP A 191 19.55 -1.56 5.81
N ARG A 192 18.90 -2.05 6.87
CA ARG A 192 17.87 -1.32 7.60
C ARG A 192 18.40 -0.09 8.32
N VAL A 193 19.66 -0.14 8.74
CA VAL A 193 20.25 0.87 9.60
C VAL A 193 20.99 1.89 8.75
N GLY A 194 21.89 1.44 7.91
CA GLY A 194 22.73 2.31 7.10
C GLY A 194 22.00 2.90 5.91
N LYS A 195 21.14 2.14 5.24
CA LYS A 195 20.51 2.57 3.98
C LYS A 195 19.01 2.24 3.91
N PRO A 196 18.16 2.95 4.67
CA PRO A 196 16.75 2.59 4.85
C PRO A 196 15.87 2.74 3.60
N ARG A 197 16.42 3.15 2.44
CA ARG A 197 15.64 3.42 1.23
C ARG A 197 16.44 3.21 -0.05
N ALA A 198 15.84 2.50 -1.01
CA ALA A 198 16.32 2.44 -2.38
C ALA A 198 16.15 3.81 -3.09
N VAL A 199 17.24 4.32 -3.67
CA VAL A 199 17.24 5.58 -4.41
C VAL A 199 16.76 5.35 -5.85
N HIS A 200 16.28 6.39 -6.53
CA HIS A 200 15.80 6.28 -7.92
C HIS A 200 16.79 5.59 -8.87
N ASN A 201 18.09 5.88 -8.72
CA ASN A 201 19.14 5.31 -9.57
C ASN A 201 19.34 3.80 -9.35
N GLU A 202 18.84 3.27 -8.23
CA GLU A 202 19.01 1.88 -7.80
C GLU A 202 17.78 1.03 -8.13
N ARG A 203 16.75 1.62 -8.76
CA ARG A 203 15.50 0.93 -9.10
C ARG A 203 15.66 -0.32 -9.96
N TYR A 204 16.79 -0.42 -10.66
CA TYR A 204 17.13 -1.55 -11.55
C TYR A 204 18.09 -2.55 -10.90
N THR A 205 18.78 -2.16 -9.83
CA THR A 205 19.75 -3.00 -9.12
C THR A 205 19.14 -3.65 -7.89
N VAL A 206 18.21 -2.95 -7.23
CA VAL A 206 17.51 -3.45 -6.05
C VAL A 206 16.32 -4.30 -6.47
N GLN A 207 16.23 -5.49 -5.89
CA GLN A 207 15.14 -6.41 -6.17
C GLN A 207 13.81 -5.89 -5.62
N CYS A 208 12.73 -6.15 -6.34
CA CYS A 208 11.36 -5.87 -5.88
C CYS A 208 10.72 -7.16 -5.38
N ILE A 209 10.33 -7.18 -4.11
CA ILE A 209 9.63 -8.30 -3.49
C ILE A 209 8.22 -7.86 -3.03
N PRO A 210 7.30 -8.79 -2.72
CA PRO A 210 6.01 -8.43 -2.14
C PRO A 210 6.18 -7.69 -0.81
N ALA A 211 5.46 -6.59 -0.61
CA ALA A 211 5.56 -5.76 0.59
C ALA A 211 5.30 -6.53 1.89
N VAL A 212 4.37 -7.48 1.85
CA VAL A 212 4.11 -8.36 2.99
C VAL A 212 5.30 -9.27 3.31
N VAL A 213 6.06 -9.72 2.29
CA VAL A 213 7.26 -10.52 2.48
C VAL A 213 8.38 -9.66 3.06
N GLU A 214 8.58 -8.45 2.54
CA GLU A 214 9.52 -7.48 3.12
C GLU A 214 9.22 -7.19 4.59
N LEU A 215 7.95 -6.99 4.97
CA LEU A 215 7.57 -6.80 6.37
C LEU A 215 7.87 -8.03 7.23
N CYS A 216 7.71 -9.25 6.69
CA CYS A 216 8.06 -10.47 7.41
C CYS A 216 9.58 -10.59 7.62
N ILE A 217 10.38 -10.30 6.58
CA ILE A 217 11.84 -10.25 6.70
C ILE A 217 12.22 -9.22 7.75
N GLN A 218 11.65 -8.01 7.68
CA GLN A 218 11.87 -6.93 8.66
C GLN A 218 11.53 -7.32 10.10
N ALA A 219 10.59 -8.24 10.29
CA ALA A 219 10.23 -8.78 11.58
C ALA A 219 11.06 -10.01 12.02
N GLY A 220 12.07 -10.43 11.25
CA GLY A 220 12.99 -11.51 11.61
C GLY A 220 12.73 -12.86 10.92
N VAL A 221 12.02 -12.88 9.79
CA VAL A 221 11.93 -14.07 8.94
C VAL A 221 13.17 -14.14 8.05
N ASP A 222 13.96 -15.20 8.24
CA ASP A 222 15.11 -15.50 7.39
C ASP A 222 14.65 -16.39 6.23
N LEU A 223 14.79 -15.86 5.02
CA LEU A 223 14.55 -16.60 3.79
C LEU A 223 15.85 -17.30 3.42
N VAL A 224 16.04 -18.53 3.92
CA VAL A 224 17.18 -19.41 3.59
C VAL A 224 17.21 -19.71 2.09
#